data_AF-A0A7Y7VQM4-F1
#
_entry.id   AF-A0A7Y7VQM4-F1
#
_cell.length_a   1.000
_cell.length_b   1.000
_cell.length_c   1.000
_cell.angle_alpha   90.00
_cell.angle_beta   90.00
_cell.angle_gamma   90.00
#
_symmetry.space_group_name_H-M   'P 1'
#
loop_
_entity.id
_entity.type
_entity.pdbx_description
1 polymer ?
#
loop_
_entity_poly.entity_id
_entity_poly.type
_entity_poly.pdbx_seq_one_letter_code
_entity_poly.pdbx_strand_id
1 'polypeptide(L)'
;VFVDRYKIIFLETGSPTSGLQHIIKEHGSQFSQIGVPESQIPNVVMKAVSDGKVVGYQGAGTGRPIYETTINGKKYNIAITVGNNGYVVGANLRGEVK
;
A
#
# COMPACT_ATOMS: atom_id res chain seq x y z
N VAL A 1 10.73 -6.64 0.81
CA VAL A 1 11.47 -5.94 -0.27
C VAL A 1 10.99 -6.49 -1.61
N PHE A 2 10.82 -5.63 -2.62
CA PHE A 2 10.46 -5.96 -4.00
C PHE A 2 11.42 -5.24 -4.96
N VAL A 3 11.63 -5.76 -6.18
CA VAL A 3 12.51 -5.15 -7.18
C VAL A 3 11.70 -4.87 -8.46
N ASP A 4 11.53 -3.59 -8.81
CA ASP A 4 10.90 -3.14 -10.06
C ASP A 4 11.95 -2.58 -11.00
N ARG A 5 12.23 -3.24 -12.13
CA ARG A 5 13.16 -2.78 -13.20
C ARG A 5 14.30 -1.89 -12.65
N TYR A 6 15.13 -2.45 -11.76
CA TYR A 6 16.30 -1.82 -11.11
C TYR A 6 16.06 -0.91 -9.89
N LYS A 7 14.82 -0.78 -9.42
CA LYS A 7 14.45 -0.05 -8.19
C LYS A 7 14.04 -1.02 -7.09
N ILE A 8 14.71 -0.93 -5.95
CA ILE A 8 14.33 -1.66 -4.74
C ILE A 8 13.19 -0.90 -4.05
N ILE A 9 12.09 -1.57 -3.78
CA ILE A 9 10.99 -1.06 -2.96
C ILE A 9 10.99 -1.78 -1.62
N PHE A 10 10.95 -1.02 -0.54
CA PHE A 10 11.03 -1.56 0.82
C PHE A 10 10.04 -0.87 1.75
N LEU A 11 9.53 -1.67 2.69
CA LEU A 11 8.73 -1.23 3.81
C LEU A 11 9.47 -1.65 5.07
N GLU A 12 9.79 -0.67 5.91
CA GLU A 12 10.39 -0.86 7.23
C GLU A 12 9.44 -0.38 8.32
N THR A 13 9.79 -0.60 9.59
CA THR A 13 8.99 -0.18 10.75
C THR A 13 8.58 1.29 10.64
N GLY A 14 9.53 2.16 10.26
CA GLY A 14 9.28 3.58 10.05
C GLY A 14 9.04 4.34 11.36
N SER A 15 8.13 5.31 11.31
CA SER A 15 7.79 6.24 12.37
C SER A 15 6.27 6.43 12.45
N PRO A 16 5.73 7.18 13.44
CA PRO A 16 4.31 7.48 13.49
C PRO A 16 3.74 8.20 12.25
N THR A 17 4.59 8.83 11.44
CA THR A 17 4.21 9.60 10.25
C THR A 17 4.67 8.97 8.92
N SER A 18 5.43 7.87 8.94
CA SER A 18 5.84 7.16 7.71
C SER A 18 6.11 5.67 7.94
N GLY A 19 5.96 4.85 6.91
CA GLY A 19 6.28 3.41 6.98
C GLY A 19 5.21 2.59 7.70
N LEU A 20 5.59 1.40 8.20
CA LEU A 20 4.62 0.44 8.71
C LEU A 20 3.86 0.95 9.94
N GLN A 21 4.54 1.63 10.87
CA GLN A 21 3.91 2.19 12.06
C GLN A 21 2.82 3.20 11.70
N HIS A 22 3.07 4.10 10.76
CA HIS A 22 2.06 5.02 10.24
C HIS A 22 0.88 4.29 9.59
N ILE A 23 1.15 3.29 8.76
CA ILE A 23 0.09 2.50 8.09
C ILE A 23 -0.82 1.82 9.10
N ILE A 24 -0.23 1.14 10.10
CA ILE A 24 -0.99 0.45 11.14
C ILE A 24 -1.80 1.46 11.96
N LYS A 25 -1.15 2.51 12.45
CA LYS A 25 -1.79 3.49 13.34
C LYS A 25 -2.94 4.24 12.68
N GLU A 26 -2.74 4.75 11.46
CA GLU A 26 -3.71 5.63 10.81
C GLU A 26 -4.69 4.89 9.88
N HIS A 27 -4.31 3.69 9.41
CA HIS A 27 -5.07 2.97 8.38
C HIS A 27 -5.30 1.48 8.68
N GLY A 28 -4.76 0.93 9.77
CA GLY A 28 -4.91 -0.49 10.12
C GLY A 28 -6.36 -0.94 10.24
N SER A 29 -7.24 -0.08 10.76
CA SER A 29 -8.68 -0.35 10.86
C SER A 29 -9.37 -0.53 9.51
N GLN A 30 -8.88 0.11 8.45
CA GLN A 30 -9.42 -0.05 7.10
C GLN A 30 -9.10 -1.44 6.54
N PHE A 31 -7.90 -1.94 6.83
CA PHE A 31 -7.48 -3.29 6.44
C PHE A 31 -8.20 -4.36 7.27
N SER A 32 -8.35 -4.15 8.57
CA SER A 32 -9.04 -5.11 9.44
C SER A 32 -10.52 -5.29 9.07
N GLN A 33 -11.19 -4.22 8.62
CA GLN A 33 -12.57 -4.27 8.11
C GLN A 33 -12.77 -5.24 6.94
N ILE A 34 -11.72 -5.53 6.16
CA ILE A 34 -11.77 -6.50 5.04
C ILE A 34 -11.10 -7.84 5.38
N GLY A 35 -10.85 -8.09 6.66
CA GLY A 35 -10.27 -9.34 7.16
C GLY A 35 -8.75 -9.44 7.01
N VAL A 36 -8.03 -8.33 6.84
CA VAL A 36 -6.57 -8.31 6.83
C VAL A 36 -6.05 -7.92 8.23
N PRO A 37 -5.45 -8.85 9.00
CA PRO A 37 -4.86 -8.51 10.29
C PRO A 37 -3.58 -7.68 10.10
N GLU A 38 -3.19 -6.91 11.13
CA GLU A 38 -2.01 -6.03 11.08
C GLU A 38 -0.73 -6.74 10.62
N SER A 39 -0.54 -7.98 11.06
CA SER A 39 0.60 -8.83 10.67
C SER A 39 0.68 -9.13 9.18
N GLN A 40 -0.43 -9.01 8.44
CA GLN A 40 -0.48 -9.24 6.99
C GLN A 40 -0.44 -7.94 6.17
N ILE A 41 -0.61 -6.77 6.79
CA ILE A 41 -0.56 -5.48 6.09
C ILE A 41 0.72 -5.31 5.27
N PRO A 42 1.94 -5.62 5.78
CA PRO A 42 3.16 -5.51 4.98
C PRO A 42 3.09 -6.30 3.67
N ASN A 43 2.58 -7.53 3.72
CA ASN A 43 2.49 -8.41 2.56
C ASN A 43 1.46 -7.90 1.55
N VAL A 44 0.31 -7.40 2.01
CA VAL A 44 -0.72 -6.83 1.14
C VAL A 44 -0.21 -5.58 0.41
N VAL A 45 0.48 -4.69 1.13
CA VAL A 45 1.06 -3.46 0.54
C VAL A 45 2.13 -3.81 -0.48
N MET A 46 3.07 -4.69 -0.14
CA MET A 46 4.13 -5.09 -1.05
C MET A 46 3.60 -5.86 -2.27
N LYS A 47 2.56 -6.69 -2.08
CA LYS A 47 1.87 -7.36 -3.18
C LYS A 47 1.23 -6.37 -4.15
N ALA A 48 0.52 -5.35 -3.65
CA ALA A 48 -0.11 -4.35 -4.51
C ALA A 48 0.90 -3.59 -5.37
N VAL A 49 2.03 -3.20 -4.78
CA VAL A 49 3.12 -2.57 -5.53
C VAL A 49 3.75 -3.54 -6.54
N SER A 50 3.93 -4.81 -6.15
CA SER A 50 4.48 -5.86 -7.02
C SER A 50 3.59 -6.22 -8.19
N ASP A 51 2.26 -6.22 -8.00
CA ASP A 51 1.29 -6.46 -9.08
C ASP A 51 1.32 -5.30 -10.10
N GLY A 52 1.73 -4.10 -9.67
CA GLY A 52 2.02 -2.96 -10.55
C GLY A 52 0.81 -2.34 -11.27
N LYS A 53 -0.41 -2.84 -11.01
CA LYS A 53 -1.62 -2.37 -11.70
C LYS A 53 -2.13 -1.05 -11.13
N VAL A 54 -1.61 0.06 -11.64
CA VAL A 54 -2.09 1.41 -11.29
C VAL A 54 -3.41 1.71 -12.01
N VAL A 55 -4.45 2.06 -11.25
CA VAL A 55 -5.82 2.32 -11.75
C VAL A 55 -6.31 3.75 -11.51
N GLY A 56 -5.47 4.60 -10.90
CA GLY A 56 -5.80 5.99 -10.62
C GLY A 56 -4.82 6.64 -9.66
N TYR A 57 -5.16 7.85 -9.22
CA TYR A 57 -4.33 8.63 -8.30
C TYR A 57 -5.21 9.31 -7.24
N GLN A 58 -4.69 9.44 -6.01
CA GLN A 58 -5.34 10.13 -4.89
C GLN A 58 -4.59 11.43 -4.55
N GLY A 59 -5.33 12.52 -4.29
CA GLY A 59 -4.76 13.81 -3.88
C GLY A 59 -4.46 14.75 -5.05
N ALA A 60 -3.75 15.84 -4.78
CA ALA A 60 -3.41 16.88 -5.75
C ALA A 60 -2.02 16.66 -6.40
N GLY A 61 -1.73 17.38 -7.48
CA GLY A 61 -0.46 17.27 -8.22
C GLY A 61 -0.32 15.92 -8.92
N THR A 62 0.87 15.31 -8.89
CA THR A 62 1.07 13.94 -9.38
C THR A 62 0.28 12.90 -8.57
N GLY A 63 -0.18 13.25 -7.37
CA GLY A 63 -0.97 12.40 -6.50
C GLY A 63 -0.24 11.13 -6.05
N ARG A 64 -0.97 10.32 -5.30
CA ARG A 64 -0.56 9.00 -4.81
C ARG A 64 -1.14 7.92 -5.71
N PRO A 65 -0.32 7.08 -6.35
CA PRO A 65 -0.83 5.99 -7.18
C PRO A 65 -1.77 5.07 -6.40
N ILE A 66 -2.86 4.68 -7.05
CA ILE A 66 -3.82 3.70 -6.56
C ILE A 66 -3.56 2.39 -7.31
N TYR A 67 -3.15 1.37 -6.57
CA TYR A 67 -2.90 0.03 -7.06
C TYR A 67 -4.14 -0.83 -6.86
N GLU A 68 -4.56 -1.56 -7.90
CA GLU A 68 -5.51 -2.66 -7.77
C GLU A 68 -4.74 -3.95 -7.43
N THR A 69 -5.19 -4.68 -6.41
CA THR A 69 -4.65 -6.00 -6.07
C THR A 69 -5.77 -6.95 -5.61
N THR A 70 -5.49 -8.25 -5.65
CA THR A 70 -6.37 -9.28 -5.08
C THR A 70 -5.99 -9.57 -3.63
N ILE A 71 -6.97 -9.46 -2.73
CA ILE A 71 -6.88 -9.83 -1.31
C ILE A 71 -8.03 -10.81 -1.03
N ASN A 72 -7.71 -12.00 -0.52
CA ASN A 72 -8.72 -13.01 -0.16
C ASN A 72 -9.73 -13.30 -1.29
N GLY A 73 -9.25 -13.37 -2.55
CA GLY A 73 -10.08 -13.66 -3.73
C GLY A 73 -10.89 -12.48 -4.28
N LYS A 74 -10.87 -11.31 -3.63
CA LYS A 74 -11.57 -10.09 -4.06
C LYS A 74 -10.58 -9.02 -4.50
N LYS A 75 -11.00 -8.15 -5.42
CA LYS A 75 -10.18 -7.04 -5.90
C LYS A 75 -10.38 -5.81 -5.03
N TYR A 76 -9.30 -5.16 -4.66
CA TYR A 76 -9.30 -3.94 -3.88
C TYR A 76 -8.34 -2.91 -4.45
N ASN A 77 -8.68 -1.66 -4.22
CA ASN A 77 -7.82 -0.52 -4.53
C ASN A 77 -7.10 -0.06 -3.26
N ILE A 78 -5.79 0.13 -3.36
CA ILE A 78 -4.92 0.64 -2.28
C ILE A 78 -4.14 1.82 -2.82
N ALA A 79 -4.24 2.97 -2.17
CA ALA A 79 -3.35 4.08 -2.48
C ALA A 79 -2.02 3.87 -1.75
N ILE A 80 -0.89 3.96 -2.46
CA ILE A 80 0.44 3.70 -1.90
C ILE A 80 1.42 4.78 -2.32
N THR A 81 2.10 5.38 -1.34
CA THR A 81 3.16 6.36 -1.59
C THR A 81 4.50 5.67 -1.48
N VAL A 82 5.26 5.65 -2.58
CA VAL A 82 6.64 5.14 -2.61
C VAL A 82 7.56 6.32 -2.91
N GLY A 83 8.51 6.57 -2.01
CA GLY A 83 9.54 7.59 -2.20
C GLY A 83 10.45 7.30 -3.39
N ASN A 84 11.20 8.32 -3.82
CA ASN A 84 12.16 8.17 -4.92
C ASN A 84 13.23 7.12 -4.60
N ASN A 85 13.59 6.97 -3.33
CA ASN A 85 14.50 5.95 -2.82
C ASN A 85 13.88 4.54 -2.68
N GLY A 86 12.58 4.37 -3.00
CA GLY A 86 11.89 3.09 -2.88
C GLY A 86 11.25 2.81 -1.51
N TYR A 87 11.39 3.71 -0.56
CA TYR A 87 10.73 3.60 0.74
C TYR A 87 9.21 3.75 0.61
N VAL A 88 8.45 2.81 1.14
CA VAL A 88 6.99 2.94 1.28
C VAL A 88 6.69 3.90 2.44
N VAL A 89 6.25 5.11 2.11
CA VAL A 89 5.92 6.16 3.08
C VAL A 89 4.56 5.88 3.73
N GLY A 90 3.59 5.34 2.98
CA GLY A 90 2.29 4.98 3.51
C GLY A 90 1.45 4.13 2.56
N ALA A 91 0.42 3.47 3.09
CA ALA A 91 -0.61 2.71 2.39
C ALA A 91 -1.99 2.99 3.04
N ASN A 92 -3.04 3.23 2.26
CA ASN A 92 -4.43 3.25 2.76
C ASN A 92 -5.37 2.54 1.80
N LEU A 93 -6.34 1.80 2.36
CA LEU A 93 -7.35 1.12 1.56
C LEU A 93 -8.29 2.18 0.95
N ARG A 94 -8.71 1.96 -0.31
CA ARG A 94 -9.69 2.80 -1.00
C ARG A 94 -11.05 2.12 -1.17
N GLY A 95 -11.08 0.79 -1.17
CA GLY A 95 -12.31 0.00 -1.20
C GLY A 95 -12.23 -1.20 -2.16
N GLU A 96 -13.27 -2.04 -2.12
CA GLU A 96 -13.48 -3.14 -3.05
C GLU A 96 -13.78 -2.61 -4.45
N VAL A 97 -13.23 -3.26 -5.48
CA VAL A 97 -13.54 -2.97 -6.88
C VAL A 97 -14.86 -3.66 -7.21
N LYS A 98 -15.84 -2.89 -7.70
CA LYS A 98 -17.15 -3.39 -8.15
C LYS A 98 -17.08 -3.91 -9.58
#